data_AF-A0A9N9EFV1-F1
#
_entry.id   AF-A0A9N9EFV1-F1
#
_cell.length_a   1.000
_cell.length_b   1.000
_cell.length_c   1.000
_cell.angle_alpha   90.00
_cell.angle_beta   90.00
_cell.angle_gamma   90.00
#
_symmetry.space_group_name_H-M   'P 1'
#
loop_
_entity.id
_entity.type
_entity.pdbx_description
1 polymer ?
#
loop_
_entity_poly.entity_id
_entity_poly.type
_entity_poly.pdbx_seq_one_letter_code
_entity_poly.pdbx_strand_id
1 'polypeptide(L)'
;EIYKLAYNLAESEPTKIAKPSRLKLLRKDQRKLRADYLTIEATYIPDITYASNKKQRELQELREDKGFYCPDFFALEKVREQLQKCDI
;
A
#
# COMPACT_ATOMS: atom_id res chain seq x y z
N GLU A 1 -20.65 -7.64 -13.90
CA GLU A 1 -19.62 -8.70 -13.73
C GLU A 1 -18.24 -8.12 -13.41
N ILE A 2 -17.74 -7.14 -14.18
CA ILE A 2 -16.45 -6.47 -13.97
C ILE A 2 -16.25 -5.96 -12.53
N TYR A 3 -17.27 -5.34 -11.94
CA TYR A 3 -17.22 -4.89 -10.54
C TYR A 3 -16.89 -6.03 -9.57
N LYS A 4 -17.55 -7.20 -9.71
CA LYS A 4 -17.32 -8.35 -8.83
C LYS A 4 -15.90 -8.91 -8.98
N LEU A 5 -15.36 -8.92 -10.21
CA LEU A 5 -13.98 -9.32 -10.47
C LEU A 5 -12.98 -8.36 -9.83
N ALA A 6 -13.20 -7.05 -9.97
CA ALA A 6 -12.38 -6.03 -9.31
C ALA A 6 -12.44 -6.16 -7.78
N TYR A 7 -13.63 -6.39 -7.24
CA TYR A 7 -13.83 -6.61 -5.80
C TYR A 7 -13.06 -7.84 -5.31
N ASN A 8 -13.21 -8.99 -5.99
CA ASN A 8 -12.49 -10.22 -5.63
C ASN A 8 -10.97 -10.06 -5.76
N LEU A 9 -10.49 -9.34 -6.78
CA LEU A 9 -9.08 -9.02 -6.94
C LEU A 9 -8.57 -8.20 -5.76
N ALA A 10 -9.32 -7.21 -5.31
CA ALA A 10 -8.97 -6.42 -4.14
C ALA A 10 -9.04 -7.25 -2.84
N GLU A 11 -10.01 -8.15 -2.70
CA GLU A 11 -10.12 -9.05 -1.55
C GLU A 11 -9.01 -10.11 -1.48
N SER A 12 -8.37 -10.45 -2.61
CA SER A 12 -7.19 -11.33 -2.60
C SER A 12 -5.95 -10.71 -1.95
N GLU A 13 -5.93 -9.39 -1.75
CA GLU A 13 -4.82 -8.71 -1.10
C GLU A 13 -4.88 -8.89 0.43
N PRO A 14 -3.77 -9.26 1.08
CA PRO A 14 -3.75 -9.63 2.50
C PRO A 14 -4.00 -8.45 3.43
N THR A 15 -3.76 -7.22 2.97
CA THR A 15 -3.91 -6.02 3.79
C THR A 15 -4.91 -5.05 3.16
N LYS A 16 -5.74 -4.42 4.02
CA LYS A 16 -6.66 -3.35 3.61
C LYS A 16 -5.97 -2.22 2.84
N ILE A 17 -4.68 -1.97 3.13
CA ILE A 17 -3.86 -0.92 2.53
C ILE A 17 -3.40 -1.29 1.12
N ALA A 18 -3.16 -2.57 0.85
CA ALA A 18 -2.75 -3.04 -0.47
C ALA A 18 -3.91 -3.10 -1.48
N LYS A 19 -5.15 -3.33 -1.00
CA LYS A 19 -6.36 -3.42 -1.82
C LYS A 19 -6.50 -2.30 -2.88
N PRO A 20 -6.49 -0.99 -2.53
CA PRO A 20 -6.63 0.08 -3.52
C PRO A 20 -5.46 0.17 -4.51
N SER A 21 -4.25 -0.22 -4.10
CA SER A 21 -3.08 -0.25 -4.99
C SER A 21 -3.31 -1.25 -6.12
N ARG A 22 -3.89 -2.42 -5.82
CA ARG A 22 -4.23 -3.43 -6.82
C ARG A 22 -5.27 -2.93 -7.82
N LEU A 23 -6.32 -2.25 -7.33
CA LEU A 23 -7.33 -1.61 -8.18
C LEU A 23 -6.76 -0.46 -9.03
N LYS A 24 -5.78 0.28 -8.51
CA LYS A 24 -5.09 1.33 -9.27
C LYS A 24 -4.26 0.75 -10.41
N LEU A 25 -3.57 -0.36 -10.17
CA LEU A 25 -2.82 -1.08 -11.21
C LEU A 25 -3.76 -1.63 -12.29
N LEU A 26 -4.88 -2.25 -11.89
CA LEU A 26 -5.90 -2.74 -12.83
C LEU A 26 -6.38 -1.61 -13.77
N ARG A 27 -6.74 -0.45 -13.22
CA ARG A 27 -7.17 0.71 -14.02
C ARG A 27 -6.08 1.26 -14.92
N LYS A 28 -4.81 1.20 -14.48
CA LYS A 28 -3.66 1.59 -15.32
C LYS A 28 -3.53 0.67 -16.53
N ASP A 29 -3.69 -0.63 -16.35
CA ASP A 29 -3.58 -1.60 -17.43
C ASP A 29 -4.79 -1.54 -18.38
N GLN A 30 -6.00 -1.35 -17.86
CA GLN A 30 -7.20 -1.06 -18.67
C GLN A 30 -7.02 0.16 -19.59
N ARG A 31 -6.42 1.24 -19.07
CA ARG A 31 -6.11 2.44 -19.88
C ARG A 31 -5.09 2.16 -20.97
N LYS A 32 -4.05 1.36 -20.69
CA LYS A 32 -3.08 0.95 -21.72
C LYS A 32 -3.75 0.15 -22.85
N LEU A 33 -4.75 -0.66 -22.50
CA LEU A 33 -5.56 -1.43 -23.44
C LEU A 33 -6.69 -0.62 -24.08
N ARG A 34 -6.77 0.69 -23.84
CA ARG A 34 -7.80 1.60 -24.36
C ARG A 34 -9.23 1.16 -24.01
N ALA A 35 -9.42 0.55 -22.84
CA ALA A 35 -10.77 0.29 -22.31
C ALA A 35 -11.57 1.60 -22.21
N ASP A 36 -12.88 1.51 -22.40
CA ASP A 36 -13.77 2.65 -22.31
C ASP A 36 -13.90 3.17 -20.86
N TYR A 37 -14.40 4.39 -20.73
CA TYR A 37 -14.56 5.05 -19.43
C TYR A 37 -15.45 4.25 -18.47
N LEU A 38 -16.57 3.69 -18.93
CA LEU A 38 -17.51 2.96 -18.07
C LEU A 38 -16.88 1.67 -17.53
N THR A 39 -16.08 0.99 -18.34
CA THR A 39 -15.32 -0.20 -17.90
C THR A 39 -14.29 0.15 -16.83
N ILE A 40 -13.56 1.26 -16.99
CA ILE A 40 -12.58 1.71 -16.00
C ILE A 40 -13.28 2.14 -14.70
N GLU A 41 -14.36 2.91 -14.83
CA GLU A 41 -15.14 3.41 -13.69
C GLU A 41 -15.81 2.26 -12.91
N ALA A 42 -16.28 1.22 -13.59
CA ALA A 42 -16.85 0.04 -12.94
C ALA A 42 -15.87 -0.74 -12.05
N THR A 43 -14.55 -0.49 -12.16
CA THR A 43 -13.52 -1.07 -11.27
C THR A 43 -13.12 -0.14 -10.12
N TYR A 44 -13.66 1.06 -10.07
CA TYR A 44 -13.51 1.95 -8.93
C TYR A 44 -14.44 1.50 -7.81
N ILE A 45 -13.86 1.20 -6.64
CA ILE A 45 -14.59 0.72 -5.46
C ILE A 45 -14.34 1.72 -4.32
N PRO A 46 -15.28 2.67 -4.10
CA PRO A 46 -15.12 3.72 -3.09
C PRO A 46 -14.93 3.16 -1.69
N ASP A 47 -15.69 2.14 -1.30
CA ASP A 47 -15.67 1.57 0.05
C ASP A 47 -14.29 1.00 0.43
N ILE A 48 -13.64 0.30 -0.52
CA ILE A 48 -12.28 -0.22 -0.34
C ILE A 48 -11.27 0.92 -0.19
N THR A 49 -11.42 1.96 -1.00
CA THR A 49 -10.55 3.14 -0.96
C THR A 49 -10.70 3.87 0.38
N TYR A 50 -11.93 4.09 0.83
CA TYR A 50 -12.25 4.72 2.10
C TYR A 50 -11.70 3.91 3.28
N ALA A 51 -11.93 2.60 3.30
CA ALA A 51 -11.45 1.71 4.36
C ALA A 51 -9.92 1.68 4.45
N SER A 52 -9.23 1.67 3.30
CA SER A 52 -7.77 1.78 3.26
C SER A 52 -7.28 3.11 3.80
N ASN A 53 -7.83 4.23 3.32
CA ASN A 53 -7.41 5.57 3.74
C ASN A 53 -7.62 5.77 5.23
N LYS A 54 -8.76 5.32 5.77
CA LYS A 54 -9.03 5.33 7.21
C LYS A 54 -7.95 4.54 7.96
N LYS A 55 -7.62 3.33 7.50
CA LYS A 55 -6.59 2.51 8.16
C LYS A 55 -5.20 3.13 8.10
N GLN A 56 -4.84 3.75 6.98
CA GLN A 56 -3.56 4.45 6.83
C GLN A 56 -3.47 5.63 7.79
N ARG A 57 -4.55 6.41 7.94
CA ARG A 57 -4.62 7.52 8.89
C ARG A 57 -4.46 7.04 10.34
N GLU A 58 -5.19 6.01 10.75
CA GLU A 58 -5.04 5.41 12.08
C GLU A 58 -3.59 4.96 12.36
N LEU A 59 -2.94 4.35 11.36
CA LEU A 59 -1.54 3.93 11.48
C LEU A 59 -0.57 5.10 11.51
N GLN A 60 -0.89 6.20 10.83
CA GLN A 60 -0.10 7.42 10.87
C GLN A 60 -0.20 8.08 12.26
N GLU A 61 -1.41 8.27 12.78
CA GLU A 61 -1.65 8.79 14.14
C GLU A 61 -0.93 7.92 15.18
N LEU A 62 -0.99 6.59 15.04
CA LEU A 62 -0.26 5.66 15.91
C LEU A 62 1.26 5.85 15.87
N ARG A 63 1.84 6.13 14.69
CA ARG A 63 3.28 6.36 14.53
C ARG A 63 3.71 7.70 15.08
N GLU A 64 2.84 8.72 14.96
CA GLU A 64 3.07 10.05 15.51
C GLU A 64 2.99 10.02 17.05
N ASP A 65 2.00 9.34 17.62
CA ASP A 65 1.77 9.25 19.07
C ASP A 65 2.76 8.31 19.78
N LYS A 66 3.06 7.14 19.21
CA LYS A 66 4.01 6.17 19.80
C LYS A 66 5.47 6.45 19.44
N GLY A 67 5.72 7.34 18.48
CA GLY A 67 7.01 7.44 17.82
C GLY A 67 7.35 6.18 17.00
N PHE A 68 8.28 6.32 16.06
CA PHE A 68 8.87 5.17 15.38
C PHE A 68 10.02 4.61 16.24
N TYR A 69 9.68 3.76 17.22
CA TYR A 69 10.70 3.08 18.03
C TYR A 69 11.22 1.85 17.27
N CYS A 70 12.32 2.05 16.53
CA CYS A 70 13.02 0.98 15.82
C CYS A 70 14.43 0.82 16.38
N PRO A 71 14.57 0.30 17.61
CA PRO A 71 15.86 0.24 18.31
C PRO A 71 16.88 -0.63 17.55
N ASP A 72 16.41 -1.64 16.81
CA ASP A 72 17.27 -2.52 16.01
C ASP A 72 17.82 -1.85 14.74
N PHE A 73 17.12 -0.86 14.19
CA PHE A 73 17.45 -0.22 12.90
C PHE A 73 18.37 0.99 13.05
N PHE A 74 18.43 1.55 14.27
CA PHE A 74 19.33 2.64 14.67
C PHE A 74 20.26 2.24 15.81
N ALA A 75 20.61 0.96 15.93
CA ALA A 75 21.73 0.56 16.78
C ALA A 75 23.00 1.15 16.16
N LEU A 76 23.32 2.40 16.52
CA LEU A 76 24.52 3.12 16.09
C LEU A 76 25.77 2.28 16.34
N GLU A 77 25.76 1.39 17.35
CA GLU A 77 26.81 0.41 17.58
C GLU A 77 26.95 -0.59 16.43
N LYS A 78 25.87 -1.21 15.93
CA LYS A 78 25.94 -2.13 14.78
C LYS A 78 26.38 -1.42 13.50
N VAL A 79 25.91 -0.18 13.29
CA VAL A 79 26.35 0.65 12.14
C VAL A 79 27.84 1.00 12.28
N ARG A 80 28.31 1.34 13.48
CA ARG A 80 29.71 1.62 13.78
C ARG A 80 30.60 0.39 13.61
N GLU A 81 30.16 -0.79 14.06
CA GLU A 81 30.88 -2.05 13.87
C GLU A 81 31.04 -2.41 12.40
N GLN A 82 30.03 -2.12 11.55
CA GLN A 82 30.16 -2.32 10.11
C GLN A 82 31.09 -1.29 9.46
N LEU A 83 31.00 -0.01 9.84
CA LEU A 83 31.90 1.02 9.32
C LEU A 83 33.37 0.74 9.67
N GLN A 84 33.66 0.29 10.89
CA GLN A 84 35.01 -0.12 11.30
C GLN A 84 35.55 -1.32 10.50
N LYS A 85 34.68 -2.16 9.93
CA LYS A 85 35.08 -3.25 9.02
C LYS A 85 35.30 -2.77 7.58
N CYS A 86 34.81 -1.58 7.24
CA CYS A 86 34.92 -0.99 5.91
C CYS A 86 36.05 0.04 5.78
N ASP A 87 36.74 0.40 6.87
CA ASP A 87 38.01 1.12 6.83
C ASP A 87 39.14 0.14 6.40
N ILE A 88 39.25 -0.10 5.09
CA ILE A 88 40.38 -0.75 4.40
C ILE A 88 41.00 0.27 3.45
#